data_AF-A0A090FHG6-F1
#
_entry.id   AF-A0A090FHG6-F1
#
_cell.length_a   1.000
_cell.length_b   1.000
_cell.length_c   1.000
_cell.angle_alpha   90.00
_cell.angle_beta   90.00
_cell.angle_gamma   90.00
#
_symmetry.space_group_name_H-M   'P 1'
#
loop_
_entity.id
_entity.type
_entity.pdbx_description
1 polymer ?
#
loop_
_entity_poly.entity_id
_entity_poly.type
_entity_poly.pdbx_seq_one_letter_code
_entity_poly.pdbx_strand_id
1 'polypeptide(L)'
;MEKRRPTYDLEAIKTAFGSVDTLAITTSALRDAVGLGFDRAGIVEVIGGMTRKMFVKSMTTFADHRVWQDVYHVPARDMLLYVKFQADVVTEFMVMASRRNDMATETSETMISPETGEILTRGVRPFTVTYKGESMIVDLPGYYPASASDGDGVHVGEDMAAVDAALRILKEKIDGVPAPETIRRMRAKLKLSQREAGSLFKVGENAFDKYERGLIEPSGPTIQLMTLLEKHPELLDELR
;
A
#
# COMPACT_ATOMS: atom_id res chain seq x y z
N MET A 1 11.21 -4.43 -32.22
CA MET A 1 12.51 -3.71 -32.36
C MET A 1 12.58 -2.67 -31.24
N GLU A 2 13.76 -2.34 -30.71
CA GLU A 2 13.90 -1.28 -29.69
C GLU A 2 15.00 -0.26 -30.04
N LYS A 3 14.85 0.97 -29.54
CA LYS A 3 15.81 2.06 -29.73
C LYS A 3 15.98 2.88 -28.44
N ARG A 4 17.11 3.58 -28.32
CA ARG A 4 17.48 4.42 -27.17
C ARG A 4 17.19 5.92 -27.36
N ARG A 5 16.24 6.24 -28.25
CA ARG A 5 15.72 7.59 -28.42
C ARG A 5 14.19 7.55 -28.35
N PRO A 6 13.54 8.48 -27.64
CA PRO A 6 12.08 8.53 -27.61
C PRO A 6 11.54 8.74 -29.02
N THR A 7 10.41 8.11 -29.31
CA THR A 7 9.67 8.32 -30.56
C THR A 7 8.82 9.57 -30.48
N TYR A 8 8.25 9.83 -29.31
CA TYR A 8 7.32 10.93 -29.08
C TYR A 8 8.03 12.07 -28.33
N ASP A 9 7.57 13.29 -28.56
CA ASP A 9 8.06 14.45 -27.83
C ASP A 9 7.43 14.49 -26.44
N LEU A 10 8.27 14.42 -25.39
CA LEU A 10 7.81 14.43 -24.01
C LEU A 10 7.10 15.74 -23.64
N GLU A 11 7.53 16.88 -24.17
CA GLU A 11 6.87 18.15 -23.85
C GLU A 11 5.50 18.27 -24.54
N ALA A 12 5.36 17.68 -25.73
CA ALA A 12 4.05 17.53 -26.37
C ALA A 12 3.13 16.61 -25.55
N ILE A 13 3.64 15.49 -25.04
CA ILE A 13 2.91 14.56 -24.16
C ILE A 13 2.43 15.29 -22.89
N LYS A 14 3.32 16.03 -22.22
CA LYS A 14 2.99 16.80 -21.01
C LYS A 14 1.93 17.86 -21.27
N THR A 15 1.99 18.51 -22.43
CA THR A 15 0.98 19.49 -22.85
C THR A 15 -0.36 18.81 -23.11
N ALA A 16 -0.37 17.67 -23.80
CA ALA A 16 -1.58 16.91 -24.08
C ALA A 16 -2.27 16.42 -22.81
N PHE A 17 -1.50 15.99 -21.80
CA PHE A 17 -2.00 15.52 -20.51
C PHE A 17 -2.04 16.60 -19.42
N GLY A 18 -2.04 17.89 -19.78
CA GLY A 18 -1.96 19.00 -18.83
C GLY A 18 -3.16 19.11 -17.88
N SER A 19 -4.25 18.37 -18.09
CA SER A 19 -5.41 18.34 -17.20
C SER A 19 -6.05 16.95 -17.13
N VAL A 20 -6.92 16.76 -16.12
CA VAL A 20 -7.70 15.52 -15.94
C VAL A 20 -8.64 15.27 -17.14
N ASP A 21 -9.15 16.33 -17.76
CA ASP A 21 -10.09 16.24 -18.88
C ASP A 21 -9.41 15.80 -20.18
N THR A 22 -8.10 16.04 -20.29
CA THR A 22 -7.32 15.68 -21.47
C THR A 22 -6.45 14.43 -21.26
N LEU A 23 -6.49 13.82 -20.07
CA LEU A 23 -5.79 12.58 -19.77
C LEU A 23 -6.42 11.41 -20.56
N ALA A 24 -5.71 10.93 -21.57
CA ALA A 24 -6.03 9.67 -22.25
C ALA A 24 -5.22 8.52 -21.66
N ILE A 25 -5.91 7.56 -21.04
CA ILE A 25 -5.32 6.40 -20.36
C ILE A 25 -6.17 5.16 -20.61
N THR A 26 -5.54 4.00 -20.78
CA THR A 26 -6.25 2.72 -20.91
C THR A 26 -6.90 2.31 -19.58
N THR A 27 -7.98 1.53 -19.63
CA THR A 27 -8.67 1.05 -18.43
C THR A 27 -7.77 0.23 -17.51
N SER A 28 -6.84 -0.56 -18.07
CA SER A 28 -5.87 -1.33 -17.29
C SER A 28 -4.87 -0.42 -16.58
N ALA A 29 -4.25 0.52 -17.30
CA ALA A 29 -3.31 1.45 -16.69
C ALA A 29 -3.97 2.36 -15.64
N LEU A 30 -5.23 2.75 -15.84
CA LEU A 30 -5.99 3.49 -14.83
C LEU A 30 -6.24 2.63 -13.57
N ARG A 31 -6.58 1.35 -13.75
CA ARG A 31 -6.76 0.42 -12.62
C ARG A 31 -5.47 0.24 -11.84
N ASP A 32 -4.35 0.05 -12.54
CA ASP A 32 -3.03 -0.11 -11.92
C ASP A 32 -2.62 1.15 -11.15
N ALA A 33 -2.81 2.34 -11.76
CA ALA A 33 -2.54 3.62 -11.12
C ALA A 33 -3.39 3.81 -9.84
N VAL A 34 -4.69 3.48 -9.89
CA VAL A 34 -5.57 3.54 -8.71
C VAL A 34 -5.13 2.54 -7.63
N GLY A 35 -4.70 1.34 -8.02
CA GLY A 35 -4.14 0.34 -7.10
C GLY A 35 -2.86 0.82 -6.40
N LEU A 36 -2.08 1.69 -7.04
CA LEU A 36 -0.90 2.35 -6.48
C LEU A 36 -1.24 3.66 -5.72
N GLY A 37 -2.53 3.99 -5.56
CA GLY A 37 -2.97 5.19 -4.85
C GLY A 37 -2.83 6.49 -5.64
N PHE A 38 -2.81 6.43 -6.97
CA PHE A 38 -2.90 7.60 -7.84
C PHE A 38 -4.32 7.73 -8.41
N ASP A 39 -4.97 8.86 -8.08
CA ASP A 39 -6.15 9.30 -8.81
C ASP A 39 -5.74 9.97 -10.12
N ARG A 40 -6.73 10.39 -10.94
CA ARG A 40 -6.45 11.01 -12.25
C ARG A 40 -5.63 12.29 -12.13
N ALA A 41 -5.80 13.07 -11.06
CA ALA A 41 -4.99 14.26 -10.81
C ALA A 41 -3.53 13.91 -10.49
N GLY A 42 -3.31 12.89 -9.66
CA GLY A 42 -1.97 12.37 -9.37
C GLY A 42 -1.26 11.82 -10.59
N ILE A 43 -1.98 11.17 -11.52
CA ILE A 43 -1.39 10.71 -12.79
C ILE A 43 -0.90 11.91 -13.63
N VAL A 44 -1.72 12.96 -13.75
CA VAL A 44 -1.36 14.20 -14.45
C VAL A 44 -0.14 14.86 -13.81
N GLU A 45 -0.08 14.91 -12.47
CA GLU A 45 1.07 15.46 -11.75
C GLU A 45 2.36 14.67 -12.02
N VAL A 46 2.29 13.34 -11.97
CA VAL A 46 3.43 12.45 -12.28
C VAL A 46 3.94 12.70 -13.69
N ILE A 47 3.04 12.77 -14.68
CA ILE A 47 3.38 13.04 -16.08
C ILE A 47 4.00 14.44 -16.22
N GLY A 48 3.42 15.45 -15.58
CA GLY A 48 3.92 16.82 -15.57
C GLY A 48 5.34 16.94 -14.99
N GLY A 49 5.69 16.09 -14.02
CA GLY A 49 7.03 16.03 -13.42
C GLY A 49 8.08 15.28 -14.24
N MET A 50 7.71 14.66 -15.36
CA MET A 50 8.63 13.84 -16.14
C MET A 50 9.73 14.68 -16.81
N THR A 51 10.92 14.09 -16.87
CA THR A 51 12.07 14.68 -17.57
C THR A 51 12.66 13.69 -18.58
N ARG A 52 13.37 14.20 -19.58
CA ARG A 52 14.02 13.37 -20.61
C ARG A 52 15.02 12.34 -20.05
N LYS A 53 15.60 12.58 -18.86
CA LYS A 53 16.55 11.67 -18.21
C LYS A 53 15.89 10.39 -17.69
N MET A 54 14.56 10.41 -17.52
CA MET A 54 13.76 9.27 -17.08
C MET A 54 13.46 8.30 -18.23
N PHE A 55 13.76 8.67 -19.47
CA PHE A 55 13.56 7.81 -20.63
C PHE A 55 14.48 6.59 -20.58
N VAL A 56 13.92 5.43 -20.89
CA VAL A 56 14.63 4.15 -20.86
C VAL A 56 14.85 3.67 -22.28
N LYS A 57 13.74 3.46 -23.00
CA LYS A 57 13.75 2.92 -24.36
C LYS A 57 12.44 3.19 -25.06
N SER A 58 12.47 3.04 -26.38
CA SER A 58 11.29 3.03 -27.22
C SER A 58 11.25 1.69 -27.94
N MET A 59 10.10 1.04 -27.95
CA MET A 59 9.95 -0.29 -28.54
C MET A 59 8.67 -0.42 -29.37
N THR A 60 8.71 -1.24 -30.39
CA THR A 60 7.53 -1.57 -31.20
C THR A 60 6.91 -2.88 -30.74
N THR A 61 5.64 -3.08 -31.06
CA THR A 61 5.02 -4.41 -30.92
C THR A 61 5.41 -5.31 -32.10
N PHE A 62 5.22 -6.62 -31.96
CA PHE A 62 5.34 -7.56 -33.08
C PHE A 62 4.17 -7.46 -34.06
N ALA A 63 2.99 -7.07 -33.57
CA ALA A 63 1.77 -6.95 -34.36
C ALA A 63 1.82 -5.75 -35.33
N ASP A 64 2.40 -4.62 -34.91
CA ASP A 64 2.64 -3.46 -35.77
C ASP A 64 3.97 -2.77 -35.41
N HIS A 65 4.92 -2.80 -36.34
CA HIS A 65 6.24 -2.20 -36.21
C HIS A 65 6.26 -0.69 -36.45
N ARG A 66 5.13 -0.11 -36.89
CA ARG A 66 4.96 1.34 -37.08
C ARG A 66 4.51 2.02 -35.78
N VAL A 67 3.92 1.25 -34.86
CA VAL A 67 3.50 1.72 -33.55
C VAL A 67 4.65 1.57 -32.57
N TRP A 68 5.06 2.68 -31.98
CA TRP A 68 6.13 2.74 -30.99
C TRP A 68 5.55 3.00 -29.61
N GLN A 69 6.26 2.53 -28.59
CA GLN A 69 5.91 2.73 -27.19
C GLN A 69 7.14 3.28 -26.48
N ASP A 70 7.02 4.48 -25.93
CA ASP A 70 8.09 5.10 -25.15
C ASP A 70 7.95 4.72 -23.68
N VAL A 71 9.04 4.23 -23.11
CA VAL A 71 9.11 3.72 -21.75
C VAL A 71 9.94 4.65 -20.88
N TYR A 72 9.39 5.00 -19.72
CA TYR A 72 10.03 5.86 -18.74
C TYR A 72 10.04 5.22 -17.35
N HIS A 73 11.11 5.48 -16.59
CA HIS A 73 11.17 5.21 -15.16
C HIS A 73 11.03 6.52 -14.41
N VAL A 74 9.87 6.74 -13.79
CA VAL A 74 9.49 8.02 -13.20
C VAL A 74 9.48 7.89 -11.67
N PRO A 75 10.41 8.55 -10.97
CA PRO A 75 10.32 8.65 -9.52
C PRO A 75 9.09 9.47 -9.14
N ALA A 76 8.21 8.88 -8.34
CA ALA A 76 7.01 9.54 -7.84
C ALA A 76 6.73 9.05 -6.43
N ARG A 77 6.62 9.98 -5.48
CA ARG A 77 6.57 9.66 -4.03
C ARG A 77 7.79 8.79 -3.67
N ASP A 78 7.59 7.70 -2.95
CA ASP A 78 8.63 6.73 -2.60
C ASP A 78 8.76 5.58 -3.62
N MET A 79 8.17 5.72 -4.81
CA MET A 79 8.16 4.69 -5.86
C MET A 79 8.94 5.11 -7.11
N LEU A 80 9.46 4.12 -7.83
CA LEU A 80 9.94 4.23 -9.19
C LEU A 80 8.90 3.58 -10.09
N LEU A 81 8.17 4.41 -10.85
CA LEU A 81 7.09 3.96 -11.72
C LEU A 81 7.62 3.59 -13.11
N TYR A 82 7.04 2.55 -13.68
CA TYR A 82 7.12 2.20 -15.09
C TYR A 82 5.94 2.83 -15.82
N VAL A 83 6.22 3.80 -16.69
CA VAL A 83 5.18 4.47 -17.48
C VAL A 83 5.44 4.23 -18.96
N LYS A 84 4.45 3.67 -19.66
CA LYS A 84 4.47 3.52 -21.13
C LYS A 84 3.50 4.47 -21.79
N PHE A 85 3.98 5.13 -22.83
CA PHE A 85 3.17 5.91 -23.74
C PHE A 85 3.15 5.29 -25.12
N GLN A 86 1.96 5.24 -25.71
CA GLN A 86 1.81 5.07 -27.13
C GLN A 86 1.20 6.36 -27.67
N ALA A 87 2.02 7.18 -28.32
CA ALA A 87 1.68 8.55 -28.69
C ALA A 87 1.22 9.36 -27.47
N ASP A 88 0.00 9.85 -27.51
CA ASP A 88 -0.69 10.64 -26.48
C ASP A 88 -1.65 9.78 -25.65
N VAL A 89 -1.32 8.49 -25.43
CA VAL A 89 -2.09 7.61 -24.53
C VAL A 89 -1.16 6.91 -23.53
N VAL A 90 -1.50 6.98 -22.24
CA VAL A 90 -0.87 6.15 -21.20
C VAL A 90 -1.38 4.72 -21.34
N THR A 91 -0.50 3.79 -21.70
CA THR A 91 -0.87 2.38 -21.89
C THR A 91 -0.47 1.50 -20.72
N GLU A 92 0.48 1.95 -19.89
CA GLU A 92 0.98 1.20 -18.73
C GLU A 92 1.43 2.17 -17.63
N PHE A 93 1.04 1.88 -16.38
CA PHE A 93 1.37 2.70 -15.22
C PHE A 93 1.55 1.77 -14.00
N MET A 94 2.76 1.22 -13.86
CA MET A 94 3.07 0.18 -12.86
C MET A 94 4.20 0.62 -11.94
N VAL A 95 4.35 -0.02 -10.79
CA VAL A 95 5.53 0.15 -9.94
C VAL A 95 6.67 -0.76 -10.43
N MET A 96 7.88 -0.22 -10.58
CA MET A 96 9.09 -1.02 -10.81
C MET A 96 9.84 -1.34 -9.53
N ALA A 97 9.93 -0.36 -8.63
CA ALA A 97 10.66 -0.48 -7.38
C ALA A 97 10.08 0.50 -6.37
N SER A 98 9.85 0.07 -5.14
CA SER A 98 9.41 0.94 -4.05
C SER A 98 10.53 1.11 -3.02
N ARG A 99 10.80 2.35 -2.59
CA ARG A 99 11.66 2.65 -1.44
C ARG A 99 10.77 2.86 -0.21
N ARG A 100 10.24 1.73 0.27
CA ARG A 100 9.46 1.42 1.49
C ARG A 100 7.93 1.36 1.37
N ASN A 101 7.47 0.21 1.88
CA ASN A 101 6.16 -0.20 2.42
C ASN A 101 4.92 0.36 1.72
N ASP A 102 4.43 -0.40 0.74
CA ASP A 102 3.34 -1.36 0.96
C ASP A 102 3.24 -2.20 -0.32
N MET A 103 3.30 -3.52 -0.22
CA MET A 103 3.17 -4.42 -1.37
C MET A 103 2.12 -5.50 -1.07
N ALA A 104 0.91 -5.28 -1.53
CA ALA A 104 0.11 -6.37 -2.04
C ALA A 104 0.48 -6.56 -3.52
N THR A 105 1.37 -7.52 -3.82
CA THR A 105 1.65 -7.93 -5.21
C THR A 105 1.78 -9.44 -5.30
N GLU A 106 1.19 -9.98 -6.36
CA GLU A 106 1.21 -11.37 -6.78
C GLU A 106 2.63 -11.96 -6.83
N THR A 107 2.72 -13.19 -6.36
CA THR A 107 3.94 -13.91 -5.98
C THR A 107 4.60 -14.64 -7.14
N SER A 108 5.91 -14.39 -7.34
CA SER A 108 6.82 -15.35 -8.01
C SER A 108 6.81 -16.67 -7.23
N GLU A 109 6.81 -17.83 -7.89
CA GLU A 109 6.82 -19.12 -7.20
C GLU A 109 8.14 -19.39 -6.45
N THR A 110 9.23 -18.74 -6.82
CA THR A 110 10.55 -18.94 -6.20
C THR A 110 11.34 -17.64 -6.02
N MET A 111 12.27 -17.63 -5.06
CA MET A 111 13.28 -16.58 -4.86
C MET A 111 14.58 -17.16 -4.27
N ILE A 112 15.68 -16.40 -4.30
CA ILE A 112 16.95 -16.80 -3.68
C ILE A 112 17.00 -16.22 -2.26
N SER A 113 17.29 -17.06 -1.26
CA SER A 113 17.51 -16.63 0.12
C SER A 113 18.70 -15.65 0.17
N PRO A 114 18.54 -14.45 0.75
CA PRO A 114 19.64 -13.50 0.90
C PRO A 114 20.70 -13.97 1.90
N GLU A 115 20.34 -14.88 2.81
CA GLU A 115 21.23 -15.35 3.88
C GLU A 115 21.98 -16.63 3.51
N THR A 116 21.27 -17.58 2.89
CA THR A 116 21.81 -18.91 2.59
C THR A 116 22.13 -19.13 1.12
N GLY A 117 21.61 -18.29 0.22
CA GLY A 117 21.70 -18.47 -1.23
C GLY A 117 20.85 -19.62 -1.78
N GLU A 118 20.05 -20.28 -0.93
CA GLU A 118 19.17 -21.38 -1.34
C GLU A 118 17.97 -20.89 -2.15
N ILE A 119 17.41 -21.75 -2.99
CA ILE A 119 16.15 -21.49 -3.67
C ILE A 119 15.02 -21.73 -2.68
N LEU A 120 14.27 -20.67 -2.40
CA LEU A 120 13.06 -20.66 -1.60
C LEU A 120 11.85 -20.75 -2.52
N THR A 121 10.88 -21.58 -2.15
CA THR A 121 9.60 -21.72 -2.84
C THR A 121 8.50 -21.05 -2.04
N ARG A 122 7.57 -20.41 -2.75
CA ARG A 122 6.38 -19.83 -2.14
C ARG A 122 5.56 -20.92 -1.44
N GLY A 123 5.18 -20.67 -0.20
CA GLY A 123 4.40 -21.60 0.61
C GLY A 123 3.76 -20.92 1.81
N VAL A 124 3.09 -21.72 2.62
CA VAL A 124 2.47 -21.30 3.88
C VAL A 124 2.89 -22.29 4.95
N ARG A 125 3.37 -21.79 6.09
CA ARG A 125 3.73 -22.63 7.25
C ARG A 125 3.04 -22.11 8.51
N PRO A 126 2.65 -22.99 9.45
CA PRO A 126 2.14 -22.56 10.74
C PRO A 126 3.23 -21.80 11.49
N PHE A 127 2.89 -20.63 12.03
CA PHE A 127 3.77 -19.78 12.80
C PHE A 127 3.14 -19.43 14.14
N THR A 128 3.90 -19.56 15.23
CA THR A 128 3.44 -19.24 16.58
C THR A 128 3.75 -17.79 16.91
N VAL A 129 2.71 -16.96 17.00
CA VAL A 129 2.80 -15.57 17.48
C VAL A 129 2.65 -15.56 19.00
N THR A 130 3.68 -15.14 19.73
CA THR A 130 3.66 -15.06 21.20
C THR A 130 3.76 -13.61 21.67
N TYR A 131 2.89 -13.21 22.60
CA TYR A 131 2.93 -11.89 23.24
C TYR A 131 2.61 -12.03 24.74
N LYS A 132 3.55 -11.56 25.59
CA LYS A 132 3.44 -11.61 27.08
C LYS A 132 2.98 -12.96 27.65
N GLY A 133 3.42 -14.07 27.05
CA GLY A 133 3.16 -15.44 27.53
C GLY A 133 1.91 -16.11 26.94
N GLU A 134 1.06 -15.37 26.22
CA GLU A 134 -0.03 -15.95 25.43
C GLU A 134 0.44 -16.17 24.00
N SER A 135 -0.07 -17.21 23.34
CA SER A 135 0.32 -17.56 21.97
C SER A 135 -0.87 -17.86 21.09
N MET A 136 -0.74 -17.54 19.81
CA MET A 136 -1.69 -17.88 18.75
C MET A 136 -0.91 -18.47 17.57
N ILE A 137 -1.44 -19.52 16.95
CA ILE A 137 -0.88 -20.06 15.71
C ILE A 137 -1.61 -19.41 14.54
N VAL A 138 -0.85 -18.94 13.56
CA VAL A 138 -1.37 -18.41 12.29
C VAL A 138 -0.71 -19.11 11.11
N ASP A 139 -1.46 -19.20 10.01
CA ASP A 139 -0.90 -19.58 8.73
C ASP A 139 -0.10 -18.40 8.19
N LEU A 140 1.22 -18.56 8.08
CA LEU A 140 2.13 -17.51 7.61
C LEU A 140 2.57 -17.82 6.18
N PRO A 141 2.14 -17.03 5.19
CA PRO A 141 2.68 -17.08 3.84
C PRO A 141 4.14 -16.60 3.82
N GLY A 142 4.92 -17.16 2.91
CA GLY A 142 6.31 -16.74 2.72
C GLY A 142 7.04 -17.60 1.71
N TYR A 143 8.33 -17.35 1.58
CA TYR A 143 9.25 -18.13 0.77
C TYR A 143 10.09 -18.99 1.69
N TYR A 144 9.98 -20.31 1.53
CA TYR A 144 10.61 -21.27 2.43
C TYR A 144 11.54 -22.21 1.68
N PRO A 145 12.61 -22.69 2.32
CA PRO A 145 13.47 -23.70 1.71
C PRO A 145 12.71 -25.01 1.58
N ALA A 146 13.06 -25.80 0.55
CA ALA A 146 12.53 -27.15 0.38
C ALA A 146 12.94 -28.09 1.52
N SER A 147 14.04 -27.78 2.22
CA SER A 147 14.42 -28.49 3.42
C SER A 147 13.40 -28.19 4.54
N ALA A 148 12.91 -29.24 5.18
CA ALA A 148 11.98 -29.14 6.31
C ALA A 148 12.66 -28.62 7.60
N SER A 149 13.90 -28.13 7.49
CA SER A 149 14.57 -27.49 8.61
C SER A 149 13.90 -26.16 8.92
N ASP A 150 13.97 -25.74 10.18
CA ASP A 150 13.48 -24.47 10.73
C ASP A 150 14.22 -23.25 10.15
N GLY A 151 14.58 -23.27 8.87
CA GLY A 151 15.23 -22.18 8.18
C GLY A 151 14.32 -20.97 8.10
N ASP A 152 14.92 -19.80 8.33
CA ASP A 152 14.24 -18.51 8.28
C ASP A 152 13.61 -18.29 6.90
N GLY A 153 12.28 -18.28 6.87
CA GLY A 153 11.50 -17.97 5.67
C GLY A 153 11.62 -16.48 5.33
N VAL A 154 11.50 -16.15 4.05
CA VAL A 154 11.45 -14.75 3.61
C VAL A 154 9.99 -14.34 3.42
N HIS A 155 9.56 -13.33 4.16
CA HIS A 155 8.20 -12.77 4.12
C HIS A 155 8.23 -11.42 3.41
N VAL A 156 7.42 -11.26 2.38
CA VAL A 156 7.36 -10.04 1.57
C VAL A 156 5.94 -9.54 1.44
N GLY A 157 5.79 -8.22 1.34
CA GLY A 157 4.47 -7.63 1.13
C GLY A 157 3.49 -7.97 2.26
N GLU A 158 2.31 -8.46 1.88
CA GLU A 158 1.21 -8.83 2.80
C GLU A 158 1.43 -10.13 3.58
N ASP A 159 2.57 -10.81 3.41
CA ASP A 159 2.87 -12.08 4.11
C ASP A 159 2.71 -11.97 5.63
N MET A 160 3.12 -10.84 6.21
CA MET A 160 3.08 -10.61 7.65
C MET A 160 1.70 -10.17 8.16
N ALA A 161 0.71 -9.94 7.30
CA ALA A 161 -0.59 -9.43 7.70
C ALA A 161 -1.30 -10.32 8.73
N ALA A 162 -1.17 -11.66 8.59
CA ALA A 162 -1.74 -12.62 9.54
C ALA A 162 -1.07 -12.55 10.93
N VAL A 163 0.25 -12.36 10.96
CA VAL A 163 1.02 -12.20 12.21
C VAL A 163 0.66 -10.88 12.90
N ASP A 164 0.59 -9.79 12.13
CA ASP A 164 0.21 -8.47 12.65
C ASP A 164 -1.21 -8.48 13.22
N ALA A 165 -2.15 -9.15 12.54
CA ALA A 165 -3.51 -9.30 13.02
C ALA A 165 -3.56 -10.09 14.34
N ALA A 166 -2.85 -11.23 14.43
CA ALA A 166 -2.77 -12.01 15.66
C ALA A 166 -2.12 -11.22 16.81
N LEU A 167 -1.06 -10.46 16.53
CA LEU A 167 -0.41 -9.62 17.53
C LEU A 167 -1.35 -8.53 18.05
N ARG A 168 -2.16 -7.91 17.18
CA ARG A 168 -3.18 -6.92 17.59
C ARG A 168 -4.24 -7.55 18.50
N ILE A 169 -4.71 -8.76 18.18
CA ILE A 169 -5.66 -9.50 19.03
C ILE A 169 -5.06 -9.77 20.41
N LEU A 170 -3.80 -10.23 20.46
CA LEU A 170 -3.11 -10.50 21.71
C LEU A 170 -2.91 -9.21 22.54
N LYS A 171 -2.53 -8.10 21.89
CA LYS A 171 -2.42 -6.78 22.53
C LYS A 171 -3.75 -6.30 23.09
N GLU A 172 -4.84 -6.44 22.34
CA GLU A 172 -6.18 -6.04 22.81
C GLU A 172 -6.63 -6.88 24.01
N LYS A 173 -6.42 -8.19 23.96
CA LYS A 173 -6.76 -9.12 25.05
C LYS A 173 -5.96 -8.85 26.33
N ILE A 174 -4.66 -8.56 26.20
CA ILE A 174 -3.74 -8.52 27.34
C ILE A 174 -3.57 -7.10 27.90
N ASP A 175 -3.40 -6.12 27.03
CA ASP A 175 -3.12 -4.74 27.42
C ASP A 175 -4.36 -3.83 27.31
N GLY A 176 -5.47 -4.33 26.78
CA GLY A 176 -6.67 -3.53 26.54
C GLY A 176 -6.49 -2.49 25.43
N VAL A 177 -5.42 -2.57 24.63
CA VAL A 177 -5.17 -1.64 23.52
C VAL A 177 -6.05 -2.02 22.34
N PRO A 178 -7.06 -1.22 21.98
CA PRO A 178 -8.04 -1.61 20.97
C PRO A 178 -7.42 -1.61 19.58
N ALA A 179 -7.71 -2.63 18.78
CA ALA A 179 -7.33 -2.67 17.38
C ALA A 179 -8.00 -1.55 16.56
N PRO A 180 -7.45 -1.17 15.40
CA PRO A 180 -8.03 -0.12 14.54
C PRO A 180 -9.52 -0.33 14.21
N GLU A 181 -9.92 -1.58 13.99
CA GLU A 181 -11.32 -1.94 13.73
C GLU A 181 -12.21 -1.77 14.97
N THR A 182 -11.70 -2.13 16.15
CA THR A 182 -12.38 -1.90 17.44
C THR A 182 -12.59 -0.41 17.68
N ILE A 183 -11.57 0.42 17.41
CA ILE A 183 -11.66 1.89 17.51
C ILE A 183 -12.76 2.44 16.58
N ARG A 184 -12.78 1.99 15.32
CA ARG A 184 -13.80 2.37 14.33
C ARG A 184 -15.20 1.98 14.81
N ARG A 185 -15.37 0.76 15.32
CA ARG A 185 -16.65 0.25 15.85
C ARG A 185 -17.13 1.09 17.03
N MET A 186 -16.26 1.34 18.01
CA MET A 186 -16.56 2.18 19.18
C MET A 186 -17.02 3.57 18.76
N ARG A 187 -16.27 4.23 17.87
CA ARG A 187 -16.62 5.56 17.35
C ARG A 187 -17.97 5.55 16.60
N ALA A 188 -18.18 4.58 15.72
CA ALA A 188 -19.42 4.47 14.93
C ALA A 188 -20.64 4.24 15.82
N LYS A 189 -20.50 3.44 16.89
CA LYS A 189 -21.55 3.24 17.91
C LYS A 189 -21.96 4.55 18.59
N LEU A 190 -20.99 5.43 18.84
CA LEU A 190 -21.21 6.77 19.39
C LEU A 190 -21.73 7.79 18.35
N LYS A 191 -21.92 7.37 17.10
CA LYS A 191 -22.38 8.22 15.97
C LYS A 191 -21.50 9.46 15.74
N LEU A 192 -20.19 9.33 15.97
CA LEU A 192 -19.22 10.40 15.73
C LEU A 192 -18.50 10.19 14.40
N SER A 193 -18.26 11.27 13.65
CA SER A 193 -17.23 11.27 12.60
C SER A 193 -15.82 11.23 13.22
N GLN A 194 -14.81 10.87 12.43
CA GLN A 194 -13.41 10.85 12.91
C GLN A 194 -12.98 12.23 13.41
N ARG A 195 -13.38 13.29 12.70
CA ARG A 195 -13.07 14.68 13.07
C ARG A 195 -13.74 15.08 14.39
N GLU A 196 -15.03 14.77 14.54
CA GLU A 196 -15.77 15.03 15.78
C GLU A 196 -15.17 14.27 16.96
N ALA A 197 -14.81 13.00 16.76
CA ALA A 197 -14.16 12.20 17.79
C ALA A 197 -12.79 12.80 18.16
N GLY A 198 -11.97 13.23 17.19
CA GLY A 198 -10.70 13.90 17.45
C GLY A 198 -10.84 15.16 18.32
N SER A 199 -11.86 15.97 18.03
CA SER A 199 -12.18 17.20 18.76
C SER A 199 -12.81 16.94 20.14
N LEU A 200 -13.66 15.93 20.26
CA LEU A 200 -14.34 15.58 21.52
C LEU A 200 -13.34 15.00 22.53
N PHE A 201 -12.51 14.06 22.09
CA PHE A 201 -11.49 13.41 22.92
C PHE A 201 -10.25 14.28 23.14
N LYS A 202 -10.21 15.51 22.58
CA LYS A 202 -9.09 16.48 22.70
C LYS A 202 -7.73 15.92 22.27
N VAL A 203 -7.73 15.03 21.28
CA VAL A 203 -6.53 14.37 20.72
C VAL A 203 -6.11 14.94 19.36
N GLY A 204 -6.89 15.90 18.83
CA GLY A 204 -6.67 16.53 17.52
C GLY A 204 -7.54 15.92 16.43
N GLU A 205 -7.95 16.75 15.46
CA GLU A 205 -8.98 16.42 14.46
C GLU A 205 -8.67 15.17 13.61
N ASN A 206 -7.38 14.89 13.36
CA ASN A 206 -6.95 13.77 12.51
C ASN A 206 -6.50 12.53 13.32
N ALA A 207 -6.66 12.53 14.65
CA ALA A 207 -6.17 11.44 15.47
C ALA A 207 -6.91 10.12 15.19
N PHE A 208 -8.25 10.17 15.08
CA PHE A 208 -9.06 8.98 14.81
C PHE A 208 -8.83 8.39 13.40
N ASP A 209 -8.48 9.21 12.40
CA ASP A 209 -8.01 8.68 11.11
C ASP A 209 -6.75 7.83 11.29
N LYS A 210 -5.76 8.38 12.00
CA LYS A 210 -4.48 7.68 12.25
C LYS A 210 -4.67 6.44 13.12
N TYR A 211 -5.52 6.49 14.14
CA TYR A 211 -5.86 5.35 14.98
C TYR A 211 -6.55 4.24 14.19
N GLU A 212 -7.54 4.56 13.36
CA GLU A 212 -8.28 3.58 12.55
C GLU A 212 -7.49 3.02 11.37
N ARG A 213 -6.38 3.67 11.02
CA ARG A 213 -5.39 3.16 10.06
C ARG A 213 -4.23 2.43 10.74
N GLY A 214 -4.20 2.37 12.07
CA GLY A 214 -3.13 1.76 12.84
C GLY A 214 -1.78 2.47 12.73
N LEU A 215 -1.76 3.75 12.34
CA LEU A 215 -0.54 4.54 12.19
C LEU A 215 0.05 4.99 13.53
N ILE A 216 -0.80 5.19 14.53
CA ILE A 216 -0.42 5.52 15.91
C ILE A 216 -1.37 4.80 16.87
N GLU A 217 -0.91 4.48 18.08
CA GLU A 217 -1.74 3.91 19.13
C GLU A 217 -2.36 5.05 19.99
N PRO A 218 -3.63 4.94 20.42
CA PRO A 218 -4.21 5.91 21.34
C PRO A 218 -3.52 5.86 22.72
N SER A 219 -3.50 6.99 23.41
CA SER A 219 -2.98 7.03 24.79
C SER A 219 -3.85 6.21 25.75
N GLY A 220 -3.26 5.70 26.83
CA GLY A 220 -4.00 4.96 27.87
C GLY A 220 -5.29 5.65 28.37
N PRO A 221 -5.27 6.96 28.69
CA PRO A 221 -6.48 7.70 29.06
C PRO A 221 -7.53 7.76 27.95
N THR A 222 -7.11 7.91 26.68
CA THR A 222 -8.02 7.88 25.53
C THR A 222 -8.71 6.52 25.43
N ILE A 223 -7.96 5.43 25.59
CA ILE A 223 -8.49 4.06 25.58
C ILE A 223 -9.53 3.89 26.68
N GLN A 224 -9.21 4.28 27.92
CA GLN A 224 -10.14 4.18 29.05
C GLN A 224 -11.44 4.94 28.80
N LEU A 225 -11.36 6.18 28.30
CA LEU A 225 -12.54 6.98 27.99
C LEU A 225 -13.37 6.35 26.87
N MET A 226 -12.73 5.82 25.81
CA MET A 226 -13.43 5.11 24.74
C MET A 226 -14.17 3.89 25.27
N THR A 227 -13.53 3.06 26.10
CA THR A 227 -14.16 1.89 26.72
C THR A 227 -15.32 2.28 27.63
N LEU A 228 -15.18 3.38 28.38
CA LEU A 228 -16.25 3.89 29.23
C LEU A 228 -17.47 4.33 28.39
N LEU A 229 -17.24 5.14 27.36
CA LEU A 229 -18.30 5.63 26.46
C LEU A 229 -18.93 4.50 25.64
N GLU A 230 -18.20 3.44 25.29
CA GLU A 230 -18.79 2.27 24.63
C GLU A 230 -19.83 1.58 25.52
N LYS A 231 -19.62 1.56 26.84
CA LYS A 231 -20.54 1.00 27.84
C LYS A 231 -21.65 1.98 28.22
N HIS A 232 -21.33 3.27 28.26
CA HIS A 232 -22.18 4.37 28.72
C HIS A 232 -22.25 5.48 27.67
N PRO A 233 -22.91 5.25 26.51
CA PRO A 233 -22.99 6.23 25.43
C PRO A 233 -23.73 7.52 25.83
N GLU A 234 -24.55 7.48 26.88
CA GLU A 234 -25.23 8.64 27.47
C GLU A 234 -24.26 9.70 28.01
N LEU A 235 -23.06 9.31 28.45
CA LEU A 235 -22.05 10.25 28.97
C LEU A 235 -21.42 11.11 27.87
N LEU A 236 -21.71 10.82 26.60
CA LEU A 236 -21.21 11.59 25.47
C LEU A 236 -21.66 13.06 25.52
N ASP A 237 -22.87 13.31 26.04
CA ASP A 237 -23.43 14.67 26.14
C ASP A 237 -22.71 15.52 27.19
N GLU A 238 -22.06 14.91 28.18
CA GLU A 238 -21.25 15.63 29.18
C GLU A 238 -19.90 16.12 28.63
N LEU A 239 -19.47 15.60 27.47
CA LEU A 239 -18.19 15.92 26.84
C LEU A 239 -18.30 16.97 25.72
N ARG A 240 -19.53 17.30 25.30
CA ARG A 240 -19.81 18.19 24.16
C ARG A 240 -19.65 19.67 24.49
#